data_AF-A0A1I7EEW4-F1
#
_entry.id   AF-A0A1I7EEW4-F1
#
_cell.length_a   1.000
_cell.length_b   1.000
_cell.length_c   1.000
_cell.angle_alpha   90.00
_cell.angle_beta   90.00
_cell.angle_gamma   90.00
#
_symmetry.space_group_name_H-M   'P 1'
#
loop_
_entity.id
_entity.type
_entity.pdbx_description
1 polymer ?
#
loop_
_entity_poly.entity_id
_entity_poly.type
_entity_poly.pdbx_seq_one_letter_code
_entity_poly.pdbx_strand_id
1 'polypeptide(L)' 'MLAFGNVVDVLGLRVKEIAARSPFGLISSIENGLPMAALERIAQLLAPSDAHFKSTRSEGHL' A
#
# COMPACT_ATOMS: atom_id res chain seq x y z
N MET A 1 2.22 17.71 13.51
CA MET A 1 2.29 16.24 13.64
C MET A 1 1.59 15.67 12.43
N LEU A 2 2.31 15.00 11.52
CA LEU A 2 1.66 14.29 10.41
C LEU A 2 0.66 13.30 11.03
N ALA A 3 -0.61 13.39 10.66
CA ALA A 3 -1.63 12.54 11.22
C ALA A 3 -1.42 11.11 10.70
N PHE A 4 -0.65 10.30 11.44
CA PHE A 4 -0.32 8.92 11.07
C PHE A 4 -1.57 8.07 10.81
N GLY A 5 -2.69 8.37 11.50
CA GLY A 5 -4.00 7.79 11.19
C GLY A 5 -4.42 8.02 9.73
N ASN A 6 -4.23 9.24 9.20
CA ASN A 6 -4.55 9.55 7.82
C ASN A 6 -3.69 8.77 6.83
N VAL A 7 -2.42 8.48 7.17
CA VAL A 7 -1.54 7.68 6.31
C VAL A 7 -2.00 6.23 6.27
N VAL A 8 -2.30 5.63 7.43
CA VAL A 8 -2.89 4.29 7.53
C VAL A 8 -4.18 4.20 6.71
N ASP A 9 -5.02 5.23 6.80
CA ASP A 9 -6.30 5.34 6.10
C ASP A 9 -6.16 5.62 4.61
N VAL A 10 -5.05 6.16 4.11
CA VAL A 10 -4.75 6.30 2.67
C VAL A 10 -4.18 5.00 2.11
N LEU A 11 -3.31 4.34 2.87
CA LEU A 11 -2.71 3.06 2.49
C LEU A 11 -3.69 1.89 2.59
N GLY A 12 -4.77 2.04 3.35
CA GLY A 12 -5.80 1.00 3.50
C GLY A 12 -5.28 -0.22 4.27
N LEU A 13 -4.32 0.00 5.17
CA LEU A 13 -3.77 -1.06 6.02
C LEU A 13 -4.90 -1.58 6.92
N ARG A 14 -5.25 -2.87 6.76
CA ARG A 14 -6.39 -3.47 7.46
C ARG A 14 -6.15 -3.48 8.96
N VAL A 15 -7.21 -3.25 9.72
CA VAL A 15 -7.31 -3.24 11.20
C VAL A 15 -6.72 -4.50 11.89
N LYS A 16 -6.46 -5.59 11.15
CA LYS A 16 -5.80 -6.79 11.69
C LYS A 16 -4.36 -6.55 12.12
N GLU A 17 -3.68 -5.53 11.60
CA GLU A 17 -2.43 -5.02 12.17
C GLU A 17 -2.73 -3.92 13.18
N ILE A 18 -3.13 -4.30 14.40
CA ILE A 18 -3.29 -3.36 15.53
C ILE A 18 -2.01 -2.54 15.73
N ALA A 19 -0.84 -3.13 15.42
CA ALA A 19 0.46 -2.47 15.43
C ALA A 19 0.53 -1.26 14.49
N ALA A 20 -0.06 -1.33 13.29
CA ALA A 20 -0.01 -0.26 12.28
C ALA A 20 -0.74 1.02 12.69
N ARG A 21 -1.54 1.00 13.76
CA ARG A 21 -2.18 2.20 14.33
C ARG A 21 -1.27 3.02 15.23
N SER A 22 -0.13 2.46 15.63
CA SER A 22 0.92 3.21 16.33
C SER A 22 1.98 3.70 15.32
N PRO A 23 2.66 4.82 15.56
CA PRO A 23 3.71 5.30 14.67
C PRO A 23 4.82 4.27 14.44
N PHE A 24 5.27 3.58 15.49
CA PHE A 24 6.31 2.56 15.39
C PHE A 24 5.86 1.32 14.62
N GLY A 25 4.64 0.83 14.86
CA GLY A 25 4.16 -0.33 14.12
C GLY A 25 3.83 -0.01 12.65
N LEU A 26 3.48 1.24 12.32
CA LEU A 26 3.41 1.67 10.92
C LEU A 26 4.79 1.62 10.25
N ILE A 27 5.82 2.14 10.93
CA ILE A 27 7.21 2.08 10.42
C ILE A 27 7.64 0.64 10.21
N SER A 28 7.43 -0.24 11.19
CA SER A 28 7.77 -1.66 11.04
C SER A 28 6.97 -2.36 9.94
N SER A 29 5.70 -2.00 9.71
CA SER A 29 4.91 -2.54 8.59
C SER A 29 5.49 -2.09 7.24
N ILE A 30 5.93 -0.84 7.12
CA ILE A 30 6.62 -0.32 5.93
C ILE A 30 7.95 -1.05 5.70
N GLU A 31 8.76 -1.24 6.75
CA GLU A 31 10.05 -1.94 6.68
C GLU A 31 9.90 -3.41 6.24
N ASN A 32 8.83 -4.08 6.67
CA ASN A 32 8.51 -5.44 6.26
C ASN A 32 7.88 -5.52 4.85
N GLY A 33 7.58 -4.38 4.24
CA GLY A 33 6.95 -4.26 2.94
C GLY A 33 5.46 -3.98 3.04
N LEU A 34 5.00 -3.03 2.22
CA LEU A 34 3.59 -2.70 2.13
C LEU A 34 2.81 -3.75 1.35
N PRO A 35 1.56 -4.04 1.73
CA PRO A 35 0.71 -4.94 0.97
C PRO A 35 0.43 -4.37 -0.43
N MET A 36 0.35 -5.22 -1.45
CA MET A 36 0.07 -4.78 -2.83
C MET A 36 -1.26 -3.99 -2.96
N ALA A 37 -2.23 -4.28 -2.10
CA ALA A 37 -3.47 -3.51 -2.03
C ALA A 37 -3.26 -2.02 -1.70
N ALA A 38 -2.21 -1.68 -0.94
CA ALA A 38 -1.86 -0.28 -0.66
C ALA A 38 -1.34 0.42 -1.93
N LEU A 39 -0.52 -0.27 -2.73
CA LEU A 39 -0.02 0.23 -4.01
C LEU A 39 -1.15 0.43 -5.01
N GLU A 40 -2.03 -0.56 -5.15
CA GLU A 40 -3.21 -0.49 -6.03
C GLU A 40 -4.10 0.70 -5.67
N ARG A 41 -4.32 0.91 -4.37
CA ARG A 41 -5.10 2.05 -3.89
C ARG A 41 -4.44 3.40 -4.17
N ILE A 42 -3.13 3.52 -3.97
CA ILE A 42 -2.39 4.74 -4.33
C ILE A 42 -2.48 4.98 -5.84
N ALA A 43 -2.27 3.95 -6.65
CA ALA A 43 -2.35 4.05 -8.11
C ALA A 43 -3.73 4.54 -8.55
N GLN A 44 -4.79 4.03 -7.92
CA GLN A 44 -6.16 4.44 -8.20
C GLN A 44 -6.48 5.86 -7.73
N LEU A 45 -5.82 6.36 -6.69
CA LEU A 45 -5.95 7.76 -6.24
C LEU A 45 -5.17 8.74 -7.12
N LEU A 46 -3.98 8.36 -7.61
CA LEU A 46 -3.10 9.23 -8.39
C LEU A 46 -3.46 9.24 -9.88
N ALA A 47 -3.78 8.08 -10.43
CA ALA A 47 -4.07 7.91 -11.85
C ALA A 47 -5.15 6.83 -12.02
N PRO A 48 -6.44 7.15 -11.73
CA PRO A 48 -7.55 6.20 -11.77
C PRO A 48 -7.67 5.45 -13.10
N SER A 49 -7.25 6.08 -14.21
CA SER A 49 -7.29 5.53 -15.56
C SER A 49 -6.06 4.71 -15.96
N ASP A 50 -4.95 4.81 -15.21
CA ASP A 50 -3.69 4.07 -15.44
C ASP A 50 -3.41 3.02 -14.36
N ALA A 51 -4.34 2.82 -13.41
CA ALA A 51 -4.15 1.95 -12.25
C ALA A 51 -4.12 0.44 -12.54
N HIS A 52 -4.07 0.02 -13.81
CA HIS A 52 -3.82 -1.37 -14.18
C HIS A 52 -2.35 -1.72 -13.94
N PHE A 53 -2.01 -2.07 -12.69
CA PHE A 53 -0.75 -2.74 -12.37
C PHE A 53 -0.77 -4.14 -12.99
N LYS A 54 -0.56 -4.20 -14.31
CA LYS A 54 -0.35 -5.43 -15.06
C LYS A 54 0.88 -6.09 -14.45
N SER A 55 0.68 -7.20 -13.74
CA SER A 55 1.78 -8.07 -13.33
C SER A 55 2.47 -8.52 -14.61
N THR A 56 3.59 -7.88 -14.97
CA THR A 56 4.43 -8.29 -16.08
C THR A 56 5.14 -9.58 -15.69
N ARG A 57 4.40 -10.69 -15.64
CA ARG A 57 4.97 -12.00 -15.93
C ARG A 57 5.30 -11.96 -17.41
N SER A 58 6.55 -11.59 -17.69
CA SER A 58 7.19 -11.79 -18.99
C SER A 58 7.26 -13.31 -19.21
N GLU A 59 6.19 -13.87 -19.75
CA GLU A 59 6.26 -15.19 -20.38
C GLU A 59 6.97 -14.97 -21.70
N GLY A 60 8.23 -15.40 -21.72
CA GLY A 60 9.05 -15.43 -22.93
C GLY A 60 8.28 -16.14 -24.04
N HIS A 61 8.15 -15.46 -25.16
CA HIS A 61 7.75 -16.08 -26.41
C HIS A 61 8.80 -15.72 -27.46
N LEU A 62 9.30 -16.79 -28.08
CA LEU A 62 10.23 -16.91 -29.21
C LEU A 62 11.71 -16.99 -28.85
#